data_AF-A0A1M3E541-F1
#
_entry.id   AF-A0A1M3E541-F1
#
_cell.length_a   1.000
_cell.length_b   1.000
_cell.length_c   1.000
_cell.angle_alpha   90.00
_cell.angle_beta   90.00
_cell.angle_gamma   90.00
#
_symmetry.space_group_name_H-M   'P 1'
#
loop_
_entity.id
_entity.type
_entity.pdbx_description
1 polymer ?
#
loop_
_entity_poly.entity_id
_entity_poly.type
_entity_poly.pdbx_seq_one_letter_code
_entity_poly.pdbx_strand_id
1 'polypeptide(L)'
;MGFWDKLLGLNKEQPTGIATEEPRAYMSSYSISFDGEKNLGEMGPVKNYTVDYNMLRARSWQMFLDSEICQLVFRRFATWVVGEGLKLKLEPNLDVLETEGIHLSEKEVKAFTNQSEMRFKVWSNDFMSDYADMTTFQKQLEEIFLNAIIGGDCLVIQRVINNTLKTQIVDGANICTPWGCSYSGTDYISAEGNRIRHGVEIDAKGQHVAYHVKTSPFTWERIKARNKFGNRTAFMVYGLKYRIGEVRGLPLISAVMETASKMERYKEATLGSAEEAAKMVFTIEHQAFSTGENPLGQQLAKIIKPTNNANGENPIDINGKQLADTVAATTNKRAINMPQGASLEAVESKKEVNFTPFYDGNAKYVFATVGIPPEVAMMLYTSNFSSSRAAMKDWEHTLIVRRDDLSLQAIKPVFAYWLDIEVLTNKIVAPQYLKSIMDKNQMALSAYRFSRFVGANVPHIDPYKEVRAAREKLGALGKDLPLTTLEEAIEALGGGDVDSVLMYYAEELKKAKQLGLNEAAQKSETTVKEEA
;
A
#
# COMPACT_ATOMS: atom_id res chain seq x y z
N MET A 1 -8.38 -50.25 8.89
CA MET A 1 -7.12 -49.78 8.27
C MET A 1 -7.15 -50.19 6.83
N GLY A 2 -7.22 -49.21 5.93
CA GLY A 2 -7.46 -49.44 4.51
C GLY A 2 -6.19 -49.86 3.79
N PHE A 3 -6.34 -50.62 2.70
CA PHE A 3 -5.28 -51.00 1.77
C PHE A 3 -4.37 -49.82 1.36
N TRP A 4 -4.94 -48.61 1.28
CA TRP A 4 -4.23 -47.36 1.00
C TRP A 4 -3.27 -46.90 2.10
N ASP A 5 -3.55 -47.15 3.38
CA ASP A 5 -2.65 -46.79 4.50
C ASP A 5 -1.33 -47.57 4.42
N LYS A 6 -1.37 -48.81 3.90
CA LYS A 6 -0.18 -49.67 3.72
C LYS A 6 0.64 -49.31 2.49
N LEU A 7 0.00 -48.81 1.43
CA LEU A 7 0.68 -48.52 0.16
C LEU A 7 1.45 -47.19 0.20
N LEU A 8 0.93 -46.20 0.93
CA LEU A 8 1.51 -44.85 1.00
C LEU A 8 2.62 -44.69 2.05
N GLY A 9 2.94 -45.74 2.82
CA GLY A 9 3.98 -45.65 3.85
C GLY A 9 3.75 -44.54 4.88
N LEU A 10 2.51 -44.09 5.06
CA LEU A 10 2.13 -43.12 6.09
C LEU A 10 2.06 -43.84 7.45
N ASN A 11 3.20 -44.38 7.87
CA ASN A 11 3.40 -44.61 9.29
C ASN A 11 3.28 -43.23 9.96
N LYS A 12 2.41 -43.15 10.98
CA LYS A 12 2.56 -42.11 12.01
C LYS A 12 3.92 -42.39 12.65
N GLU A 13 4.99 -41.86 12.06
CA GLU A 13 6.28 -41.78 12.72
C GLU A 13 6.04 -40.94 13.97
N GLN A 14 5.89 -41.61 15.11
CA GLN A 14 6.33 -41.00 16.35
C GLN A 14 7.77 -40.56 16.09
N PRO A 15 8.15 -39.31 16.40
CA PRO A 15 9.51 -38.86 16.16
C PRO A 15 10.44 -39.88 16.81
N THR A 16 11.18 -40.61 15.98
CA THR A 16 12.21 -41.53 16.43
C THR A 16 13.17 -40.67 17.23
N GLY A 17 13.34 -41.02 18.51
CA GLY A 17 14.27 -40.33 19.39
C GLY A 17 15.60 -40.19 18.67
N ILE A 18 16.05 -38.94 18.52
CA ILE A 18 17.36 -38.61 17.95
C ILE A 18 18.37 -39.47 18.71
N ALA A 19 19.15 -40.27 17.98
CA ALA A 19 20.13 -41.17 18.56
C ALA A 19 21.02 -40.40 19.54
N THR A 20 20.95 -40.77 20.82
CA THR A 20 21.92 -40.30 21.82
C THR A 20 23.26 -40.93 21.49
N GLU A 21 24.19 -40.04 21.14
CA GLU A 21 25.60 -40.15 20.81
C GLU A 21 26.33 -41.48 21.10
N GLU A 22 27.14 -41.92 20.12
CA GLU A 22 28.19 -42.93 20.32
C GLU A 22 29.20 -42.46 21.39
N PRO A 23 29.78 -43.37 22.20
CA PRO A 23 30.73 -42.99 23.24
C PRO A 23 32.05 -42.54 22.61
N ARG A 24 32.19 -41.22 22.41
CA ARG A 24 33.44 -40.59 21.99
C ARG A 24 34.29 -40.25 23.21
N ALA A 25 35.52 -40.73 23.18
CA ALA A 25 36.57 -40.46 24.15
C ALA A 25 36.76 -38.95 24.39
N TYR A 26 36.87 -38.57 25.66
CA TYR A 26 37.38 -37.31 26.22
C TYR A 26 37.55 -36.14 25.22
N MET A 27 36.45 -35.47 24.88
CA MET A 27 36.49 -34.06 24.52
C MET A 27 35.87 -33.25 25.65
N SER A 28 36.63 -32.34 26.25
CA SER A 28 36.12 -31.36 27.20
C SER A 28 35.34 -30.29 26.46
N SER A 29 34.13 -30.61 25.97
CA SER A 29 33.19 -29.61 25.48
C SER A 29 32.31 -29.14 26.64
N TYR A 30 32.27 -27.83 26.86
CA TYR A 30 31.29 -27.21 27.75
C TYR A 30 30.19 -26.60 26.89
N SER A 31 28.94 -26.96 27.15
CA SER A 31 27.78 -26.39 26.49
C SER A 31 27.48 -25.01 27.07
N ILE A 32 27.54 -23.97 26.23
CA ILE A 32 27.10 -22.61 26.57
C ILE A 32 25.84 -22.31 25.77
N SER A 33 24.83 -21.72 26.42
CA SER A 33 23.62 -21.24 25.73
C SER A 33 24.01 -20.08 24.80
N PHE A 34 23.81 -20.23 23.50
CA PHE A 34 24.03 -19.17 22.51
C PHE A 34 22.70 -18.50 22.19
N ASP A 35 22.50 -17.28 22.69
CA ASP A 35 21.33 -16.44 22.46
C ASP A 35 21.55 -15.42 21.32
N GLY A 36 22.67 -15.53 20.59
CA GLY A 36 23.06 -14.63 19.51
C GLY A 36 24.09 -13.58 19.94
N GLU A 37 24.27 -13.37 21.25
CA GLU A 37 25.25 -12.44 21.77
C GLU A 37 26.66 -13.05 21.70
N LYS A 38 27.56 -12.36 21.00
CA LYS A 38 28.98 -12.78 20.87
C LYS A 38 29.85 -12.20 21.98
N ASN A 39 29.48 -11.02 22.48
CA ASN A 39 30.16 -10.28 23.53
C ASN A 39 29.14 -9.90 24.60
N LEU A 40 29.36 -10.35 25.83
CA LEU A 40 28.40 -10.21 26.93
C LEU A 40 28.01 -8.74 27.17
N GLY A 41 26.71 -8.43 27.07
CA GLY A 41 26.12 -7.12 27.41
C GLY A 41 25.98 -6.11 26.26
N GLU A 42 26.50 -6.39 25.06
CA GLU A 42 26.40 -5.48 23.90
C GLU A 42 24.99 -5.43 23.30
N MET A 43 24.23 -6.53 23.36
CA MET A 43 22.87 -6.60 22.85
C MET A 43 21.81 -6.21 23.89
N GLY A 44 22.23 -6.04 25.15
CA GLY A 44 21.34 -5.79 26.27
C GLY A 44 20.46 -7.00 26.61
N PRO A 45 19.52 -6.87 27.57
CA PRO A 45 18.66 -7.98 27.98
C PRO A 45 17.73 -8.42 26.84
N VAL A 46 17.52 -9.73 26.73
CA VAL A 46 16.58 -10.32 25.75
C VAL A 46 15.16 -9.82 26.02
N LYS A 47 14.54 -9.22 25.00
CA LYS A 47 13.16 -8.71 25.07
C LYS A 47 12.23 -9.59 24.25
N ASN A 48 11.25 -10.21 24.91
CA ASN A 48 10.15 -10.90 24.24
C ASN A 48 8.93 -9.98 24.17
N TYR A 49 8.68 -9.39 23.00
CA TYR A 49 7.58 -8.45 22.81
C TYR A 49 6.25 -9.18 22.58
N THR A 50 5.23 -8.84 23.38
CA THR A 50 3.83 -9.16 23.10
C THR A 50 3.18 -7.99 22.39
N VAL A 51 2.60 -8.25 21.22
CA VAL A 51 2.02 -7.18 20.39
C VAL A 51 0.65 -6.75 20.93
N ASP A 52 0.50 -5.47 21.28
CA ASP A 52 -0.81 -4.86 21.49
C ASP A 52 -1.35 -4.34 20.15
N TYR A 53 -2.15 -5.17 19.49
CA TYR A 53 -2.76 -4.84 18.20
C TYR A 53 -3.67 -3.61 18.25
N ASN A 54 -4.35 -3.35 19.38
CA ASN A 54 -5.31 -2.26 19.47
C ASN A 54 -4.59 -0.91 19.58
N MET A 55 -3.62 -0.81 20.50
CA MET A 55 -2.82 0.40 20.63
C MET A 55 -1.97 0.65 19.39
N LEU A 56 -1.40 -0.40 18.82
CA LEU A 56 -0.57 -0.28 17.63
C LEU A 56 -1.38 0.23 16.42
N ARG A 57 -2.59 -0.30 16.23
CA ARG A 57 -3.51 0.18 15.19
C ARG A 57 -3.90 1.65 15.39
N ALA A 58 -4.32 2.01 16.61
CA ALA A 58 -4.70 3.39 16.93
C ALA A 58 -3.55 4.36 16.68
N ARG A 59 -2.33 4.00 17.11
CA ARG A 59 -1.12 4.81 16.89
C ARG A 59 -0.74 4.89 15.41
N SER A 60 -0.96 3.82 14.65
CA SER A 60 -0.71 3.80 13.21
C SER A 60 -1.64 4.76 12.46
N TRP A 61 -2.94 4.73 12.76
CA TRP A 61 -3.90 5.69 12.20
C TRP A 61 -3.61 7.13 12.61
N GLN A 62 -3.21 7.35 13.86
CA GLN A 62 -2.74 8.66 14.31
C GLN A 62 -1.53 9.12 13.48
N MET A 63 -0.50 8.28 13.33
CA MET A 63 0.70 8.63 12.56
C MET A 63 0.39 8.94 11.09
N PHE A 64 -0.59 8.25 10.50
CA PHE A 64 -1.04 8.53 9.14
C PHE A 64 -1.72 9.91 8.98
N LEU A 65 -2.29 10.46 10.05
CA LEU A 65 -2.87 11.80 10.08
C LEU A 65 -1.84 12.87 10.44
N ASP A 66 -0.98 12.59 11.42
CA ASP A 66 -0.02 13.54 11.97
C ASP A 66 1.21 13.73 11.06
N SER A 67 1.64 12.67 10.35
CA SER A 67 2.85 12.71 9.53
C SER A 67 2.56 12.82 8.04
N GLU A 68 3.05 13.90 7.44
CA GLU A 68 2.90 14.21 6.02
C GLU A 68 3.66 13.18 5.16
N ILE A 69 4.86 12.79 5.58
CA ILE A 69 5.65 11.77 4.86
C ILE A 69 4.95 10.41 4.87
N CYS A 70 4.35 10.02 6.00
CA CYS A 70 3.55 8.80 6.05
C CYS A 70 2.32 8.91 5.13
N GLN A 71 1.56 10.00 5.23
CA GLN A 71 0.37 10.16 4.39
C GLN A 71 0.71 10.08 2.89
N LEU A 72 1.79 10.75 2.47
CA LEU A 72 2.26 10.78 1.10
C LEU A 72 2.73 9.40 0.61
N VAL A 73 3.54 8.69 1.38
CA VAL A 73 4.09 7.37 1.00
C VAL A 73 2.99 6.32 0.92
N PHE A 74 2.17 6.18 1.96
CA PHE A 74 1.22 5.07 2.06
C PHE A 74 0.04 5.24 1.10
N ARG A 75 -0.47 6.46 0.90
CA ARG A 75 -1.50 6.71 -0.13
C ARG A 75 -0.96 6.40 -1.52
N ARG A 76 0.24 6.87 -1.83
CA ARG A 76 0.87 6.62 -3.12
C ARG A 76 1.10 5.14 -3.37
N PHE A 77 1.53 4.41 -2.35
CA PHE A 77 1.68 2.97 -2.46
C PHE A 77 0.36 2.28 -2.83
N ALA A 78 -0.75 2.65 -2.16
CA ALA A 78 -2.08 2.14 -2.51
C ALA A 78 -2.50 2.49 -3.94
N THR A 79 -2.26 3.74 -4.37
CA THR A 79 -2.55 4.18 -5.74
C THR A 79 -1.77 3.42 -6.80
N TRP A 80 -0.51 3.07 -6.57
CA TRP A 80 0.27 2.28 -7.53
C TRP A 80 -0.08 0.79 -7.51
N VAL A 81 -0.37 0.22 -6.34
CA VAL A 81 -0.71 -1.21 -6.22
C VAL A 81 -2.08 -1.50 -6.83
N VAL A 82 -3.11 -0.73 -6.45
CA VAL A 82 -4.49 -0.97 -6.89
C VAL A 82 -4.88 -0.06 -8.06
N GLY A 83 -4.64 1.24 -7.94
CA GLY A 83 -4.94 2.23 -8.99
C GLY A 83 -6.43 2.26 -9.36
N GLU A 84 -6.72 2.12 -10.67
CA GLU A 84 -8.09 2.03 -11.19
C GLU A 84 -8.77 0.68 -10.88
N GLY A 85 -8.03 -0.27 -10.31
CA GLY A 85 -8.49 -1.61 -10.01
C GLY A 85 -7.61 -2.69 -10.64
N LEU A 86 -7.88 -3.94 -10.25
CA LEU A 86 -7.20 -5.10 -10.82
C LEU A 86 -8.16 -5.86 -11.75
N LYS A 87 -7.73 -6.03 -13.00
CA LYS A 87 -8.47 -6.73 -14.04
C LYS A 87 -8.28 -8.23 -13.89
N LEU A 88 -9.38 -8.97 -13.89
CA LEU A 88 -9.37 -10.43 -13.93
C LEU A 88 -8.90 -10.91 -15.30
N LYS A 89 -7.96 -11.85 -15.30
CA LYS A 89 -7.62 -12.70 -16.43
C LYS A 89 -7.72 -14.16 -16.02
N LEU A 90 -8.65 -14.88 -16.65
CA LEU A 90 -8.98 -16.26 -16.33
C LEU A 90 -8.25 -17.19 -17.29
N GLU A 91 -7.44 -18.09 -16.74
CA GLU A 91 -6.58 -19.00 -17.50
C GLU A 91 -6.77 -20.43 -16.97
N PRO A 92 -7.91 -21.10 -17.24
CA PRO A 92 -8.17 -22.41 -16.69
C PRO A 92 -7.05 -23.41 -17.05
N ASN A 93 -6.53 -24.14 -16.06
CA ASN A 93 -5.44 -25.09 -16.30
C ASN A 93 -5.99 -26.37 -16.94
N LEU A 94 -5.86 -26.48 -18.27
CA LEU A 94 -6.40 -27.59 -19.05
C LEU A 94 -5.73 -28.93 -18.72
N ASP A 95 -4.40 -28.93 -18.53
CA ASP A 95 -3.65 -30.15 -18.19
C ASP A 95 -4.18 -30.79 -16.91
N VAL A 96 -4.45 -29.96 -15.89
CA VAL A 96 -5.01 -30.45 -14.61
C VAL A 96 -6.45 -30.92 -14.80
N LEU A 97 -7.27 -30.22 -15.58
CA LEU A 97 -8.64 -30.65 -15.85
C LEU A 97 -8.70 -32.00 -16.57
N GLU A 98 -7.80 -32.24 -17.54
CA GLU A 98 -7.68 -33.52 -18.23
C GLU A 98 -7.34 -34.66 -17.26
N THR A 99 -6.39 -34.43 -16.34
CA THR A 99 -6.04 -35.44 -15.32
C THR A 99 -7.18 -35.77 -14.36
N GLU A 100 -8.09 -34.83 -14.12
CA GLU A 100 -9.30 -35.02 -13.32
C GLU A 100 -10.47 -35.61 -14.14
N GLY A 101 -10.22 -35.99 -15.40
CA GLY A 101 -11.20 -36.61 -16.30
C GLY A 101 -12.12 -35.62 -17.02
N ILE A 102 -11.81 -34.32 -16.96
CA ILE A 102 -12.62 -33.24 -17.51
C ILE A 102 -11.97 -32.74 -18.80
N HIS A 103 -12.58 -33.09 -19.93
CA HIS A 103 -12.10 -32.69 -21.24
C HIS A 103 -12.97 -31.54 -21.75
N LEU A 104 -12.36 -30.40 -22.01
CA LEU A 104 -13.03 -29.21 -22.54
C LEU A 104 -12.50 -28.94 -23.94
N SER A 105 -13.41 -28.60 -24.85
CA SER A 105 -13.01 -28.07 -26.16
C SER A 105 -12.54 -26.61 -26.05
N GLU A 106 -11.66 -26.18 -26.95
CA GLU A 106 -11.19 -24.78 -27.02
C GLU A 106 -12.34 -23.77 -27.07
N LYS A 107 -13.45 -24.13 -27.75
CA LYS A 107 -14.65 -23.28 -27.84
C LYS A 107 -15.34 -23.13 -26.49
N GLU A 108 -15.44 -24.19 -25.71
CA GLU A 108 -16.03 -24.15 -24.36
C GLU A 108 -15.17 -23.34 -23.41
N VAL A 109 -13.85 -23.52 -23.47
CA VAL A 109 -12.89 -22.74 -22.66
C VAL A 109 -13.01 -21.25 -22.99
N LYS A 110 -12.97 -20.87 -24.27
CA LYS A 110 -13.09 -19.47 -24.69
C LYS A 110 -14.44 -18.86 -24.29
N ALA A 111 -15.54 -19.61 -24.46
CA ALA A 111 -16.87 -19.14 -24.06
C ALA A 111 -16.96 -18.94 -22.54
N PHE A 112 -16.46 -19.89 -21.74
CA PHE A 112 -16.43 -19.81 -20.29
C PHE A 112 -15.56 -18.64 -19.79
N THR A 113 -14.35 -18.49 -20.34
CA THR A 113 -13.42 -17.41 -19.99
C THR A 113 -14.02 -16.05 -20.32
N ASN A 114 -14.47 -15.82 -21.56
CA ASN A 114 -15.03 -14.54 -21.96
C ASN A 114 -16.28 -14.19 -21.15
N GLN A 115 -17.18 -15.16 -20.91
CA GLN A 115 -18.39 -14.91 -20.13
C GLN A 115 -18.07 -14.57 -18.67
N SER A 116 -17.13 -15.30 -18.06
CA SER A 116 -16.73 -15.09 -16.67
C SER A 116 -16.02 -13.74 -16.49
N GLU A 117 -15.07 -13.41 -17.36
CA GLU A 117 -14.34 -12.13 -17.32
C GLU A 117 -15.27 -10.93 -17.49
N MET A 118 -16.17 -10.97 -18.48
CA MET A 118 -17.07 -9.84 -18.75
C MET A 118 -18.09 -9.65 -17.63
N ARG A 119 -18.66 -10.74 -17.10
CA ARG A 119 -19.60 -10.65 -15.97
C ARG A 119 -18.92 -10.17 -14.70
N PHE A 120 -17.70 -10.66 -14.41
CA PHE A 120 -16.94 -10.22 -13.25
C PHE A 120 -16.53 -8.75 -13.38
N LYS A 121 -16.16 -8.31 -14.58
CA LYS A 121 -15.86 -6.90 -14.86
C LYS A 121 -17.07 -6.00 -14.60
N VAL A 122 -18.27 -6.38 -15.02
CA VAL A 122 -19.49 -5.60 -14.75
C VAL A 122 -19.80 -5.59 -13.26
N TRP A 123 -19.78 -6.76 -12.60
CA TRP A 123 -20.03 -6.87 -11.16
C TRP A 123 -19.04 -6.04 -10.33
N SER A 124 -17.75 -6.12 -10.62
CA SER A 124 -16.71 -5.43 -9.84
C SER A 124 -16.71 -3.91 -9.99
N ASN A 125 -17.27 -3.38 -11.08
CA ASN A 125 -17.34 -1.94 -11.37
C ASN A 125 -18.70 -1.31 -11.03
N ASP A 126 -19.65 -2.10 -10.52
CA ASP A 126 -20.99 -1.63 -10.17
C ASP A 126 -21.20 -1.70 -8.64
N PHE A 127 -22.09 -0.86 -8.13
CA PHE A 127 -22.43 -0.76 -6.72
C PHE A 127 -23.10 -2.03 -6.19
N MET A 128 -23.65 -2.88 -7.06
CA MET A 128 -24.23 -4.18 -6.69
C MET A 128 -23.23 -5.13 -6.00
N SER A 129 -21.93 -4.87 -6.12
CA SER A 129 -20.88 -5.67 -5.47
C SER A 129 -20.69 -5.34 -3.99
N ASP A 130 -21.15 -4.17 -3.52
CA ASP A 130 -21.04 -3.74 -2.14
C ASP A 130 -22.30 -4.10 -1.35
N TYR A 131 -22.11 -4.52 -0.09
CA TYR A 131 -23.22 -4.75 0.84
C TYR A 131 -24.02 -3.48 1.15
N ALA A 132 -23.35 -2.33 1.22
CA ALA A 132 -23.99 -1.04 1.48
C ALA A 132 -24.51 -0.35 0.21
N ASP A 133 -24.23 -0.88 -0.98
CA ASP A 133 -24.53 -0.26 -2.28
C ASP A 133 -23.95 1.17 -2.43
N MET A 134 -22.82 1.47 -1.76
CA MET A 134 -22.20 2.80 -1.75
C MET A 134 -20.95 2.89 -2.63
N THR A 135 -20.27 1.77 -2.83
CA THR A 135 -18.96 1.71 -3.50
C THR A 135 -18.87 0.52 -4.45
N THR A 136 -17.88 0.53 -5.35
CA THR A 136 -17.61 -0.60 -6.25
C THR A 136 -16.55 -1.51 -5.63
N PHE A 137 -16.52 -2.79 -6.04
CA PHE A 137 -15.51 -3.74 -5.56
C PHE A 137 -14.06 -3.27 -5.83
N GLN A 138 -13.81 -2.60 -6.96
CA GLN A 138 -12.48 -2.04 -7.26
C GLN A 138 -12.08 -0.96 -6.25
N LYS A 139 -13.02 -0.11 -5.84
CA LYS A 139 -12.74 0.90 -4.79
C LYS A 139 -12.57 0.26 -3.42
N GLN A 140 -13.42 -0.71 -3.11
CA GLN A 140 -13.32 -1.55 -1.91
C GLN A 140 -11.96 -2.25 -1.81
N LEU A 141 -11.37 -2.67 -2.92
CA LEU A 141 -10.04 -3.29 -2.95
C LEU A 141 -8.94 -2.33 -2.49
N GLU A 142 -9.00 -1.07 -2.91
CA GLU A 142 -8.09 -0.02 -2.43
C GLU A 142 -8.27 0.21 -0.93
N GLU A 143 -9.51 0.27 -0.45
CA GLU A 143 -9.82 0.42 0.97
C GLU A 143 -9.33 -0.76 1.80
N ILE A 144 -9.50 -1.99 1.31
CA ILE A 144 -8.97 -3.21 1.94
C ILE A 144 -7.45 -3.12 2.06
N PHE A 145 -6.77 -2.77 0.97
CA PHE A 145 -5.31 -2.67 0.97
C PHE A 145 -4.82 -1.59 1.93
N LEU A 146 -5.44 -0.41 1.92
CA LEU A 146 -5.09 0.70 2.79
C LEU A 146 -5.35 0.36 4.27
N ASN A 147 -6.50 -0.22 4.60
CA ASN A 147 -6.79 -0.69 5.97
C ASN A 147 -5.83 -1.81 6.40
N ALA A 148 -5.43 -2.69 5.49
CA ALA A 148 -4.46 -3.73 5.80
C ALA A 148 -3.07 -3.15 6.11
N ILE A 149 -2.54 -2.24 5.29
CA ILE A 149 -1.19 -1.68 5.51
C ILE A 149 -1.14 -0.65 6.65
N ILE A 150 -2.20 0.12 6.89
CA ILE A 150 -2.25 1.15 7.93
C ILE A 150 -2.83 0.58 9.23
N GLY A 151 -3.95 -0.13 9.15
CA GLY A 151 -4.60 -0.74 10.31
C GLY A 151 -4.03 -2.10 10.71
N GLY A 152 -3.20 -2.70 9.87
CA GLY A 152 -2.55 -4.00 10.06
C GLY A 152 -3.36 -5.16 9.49
N ASP A 153 -4.68 -5.10 9.57
CA ASP A 153 -5.58 -6.09 8.98
C ASP A 153 -6.96 -5.51 8.68
N CYS A 154 -7.68 -6.20 7.81
CA CYS A 154 -9.02 -5.85 7.36
C CYS A 154 -9.86 -7.12 7.17
N LEU A 155 -11.11 -7.14 7.67
CA LEU A 155 -12.00 -8.29 7.53
C LEU A 155 -12.91 -8.09 6.32
N VAL A 156 -12.89 -9.06 5.41
CA VAL A 156 -13.77 -9.12 4.24
C VAL A 156 -14.83 -10.18 4.50
N ILE A 157 -16.10 -9.80 4.35
CA ILE A 157 -17.27 -10.65 4.54
C ILE A 157 -18.05 -10.70 3.24
N GLN A 158 -18.40 -11.90 2.83
CA GLN A 158 -19.13 -12.21 1.60
C GLN A 158 -20.56 -12.63 1.98
N ARG A 159 -21.55 -11.86 1.52
CA ARG A 159 -22.97 -12.08 1.76
C ARG A 159 -23.69 -12.31 0.44
N VAL A 160 -24.58 -13.30 0.37
CA VAL A 160 -25.40 -13.53 -0.82
C VAL A 160 -26.78 -12.94 -0.57
N ILE A 161 -27.15 -11.93 -1.35
CA ILE A 161 -28.46 -11.27 -1.28
C ILE A 161 -29.09 -11.34 -2.67
N ASN A 162 -30.33 -11.82 -2.76
CA ASN A 162 -31.06 -11.95 -4.03
C ASN A 162 -30.27 -12.66 -5.14
N ASN A 163 -29.54 -13.71 -4.77
CA ASN A 163 -28.64 -14.49 -5.66
C ASN A 163 -27.43 -13.71 -6.21
N THR A 164 -27.12 -12.53 -5.68
CA THR A 164 -25.91 -11.76 -6.01
C THR A 164 -24.95 -11.77 -4.84
N LEU A 165 -23.65 -11.93 -5.13
CA LEU A 165 -22.61 -11.79 -4.13
C LEU A 165 -22.39 -10.31 -3.80
N LYS A 166 -22.42 -9.99 -2.51
CA LYS A 166 -22.08 -8.67 -1.98
C LYS A 166 -20.93 -8.78 -0.98
N THR A 167 -20.01 -7.84 -1.06
CA THR A 167 -18.82 -7.75 -0.21
C THR A 167 -19.01 -6.64 0.82
N GLN A 168 -18.80 -6.99 2.09
CA GLN A 168 -18.79 -6.07 3.21
C GLN A 168 -17.38 -6.04 3.78
N ILE A 169 -16.85 -4.83 4.00
CA ILE A 169 -15.55 -4.62 4.62
C ILE A 169 -15.76 -4.16 6.06
N VAL A 170 -14.94 -4.67 6.97
CA VAL A 170 -14.92 -4.28 8.38
C VAL A 170 -13.49 -3.97 8.81
N ASP A 171 -13.28 -2.78 9.38
CA ASP A 171 -12.00 -2.40 9.99
C ASP A 171 -11.62 -3.38 11.10
N GLY A 172 -10.35 -3.80 11.09
CA GLY A 172 -9.74 -4.60 12.14
C GLY A 172 -9.97 -4.07 13.55
N ALA A 173 -10.15 -2.75 13.73
CA ALA A 173 -10.49 -2.12 15.02
C ALA A 173 -11.78 -2.68 15.65
N ASN A 174 -12.74 -3.07 14.83
CA ASN A 174 -14.02 -3.61 15.29
C ASN A 174 -13.96 -5.12 15.58
N ILE A 175 -12.88 -5.80 15.20
CA ILE A 175 -12.66 -7.22 15.50
C ILE A 175 -12.06 -7.34 16.90
N CYS A 176 -12.87 -7.79 17.86
CA CYS A 176 -12.44 -7.90 19.24
C CYS A 176 -13.11 -9.06 19.96
N THR A 177 -12.45 -9.55 21.01
CA THR A 177 -12.98 -10.65 21.83
C THR A 177 -14.23 -10.16 22.59
N PRO A 178 -15.36 -10.87 22.50
CA PRO A 178 -16.56 -10.54 23.26
C PRO A 178 -16.32 -10.59 24.77
N TRP A 179 -17.10 -9.81 25.51
CA TRP A 179 -17.08 -9.90 26.97
C TRP A 179 -17.76 -11.18 27.47
N GLY A 180 -17.32 -11.66 28.63
CA GLY A 180 -17.87 -12.86 29.26
C GLY A 180 -17.35 -14.19 28.70
N CYS A 181 -16.41 -14.17 27.73
CA CYS A 181 -15.72 -15.39 27.32
C CYS A 181 -14.84 -15.93 28.46
N SER A 182 -14.84 -17.24 28.67
CA SER A 182 -13.97 -17.88 29.66
C SER A 182 -12.51 -17.73 29.26
N TYR A 183 -11.65 -17.33 30.20
CA TYR A 183 -10.22 -17.16 29.96
C TYR A 183 -9.46 -18.43 30.36
N SER A 184 -8.57 -18.90 29.50
CA SER A 184 -7.75 -20.09 29.71
C SER A 184 -6.27 -19.78 29.48
N GLY A 185 -5.68 -19.01 30.39
CA GLY A 185 -4.24 -18.75 30.43
C GLY A 185 -3.77 -17.76 29.37
N THR A 186 -3.76 -18.13 28.09
CA THR A 186 -3.35 -17.24 26.99
C THR A 186 -4.50 -16.86 26.07
N ASP A 187 -5.52 -17.71 25.99
CA ASP A 187 -6.60 -17.59 25.02
C ASP A 187 -7.96 -17.52 25.73
N TYR A 188 -8.94 -16.92 25.06
CA TYR A 188 -10.34 -17.02 25.47
C TYR A 188 -10.98 -18.26 24.85
N ILE A 189 -12.04 -18.79 25.44
CA ILE A 189 -12.75 -19.98 24.94
C ILE A 189 -14.14 -19.57 24.47
N SER A 190 -14.48 -19.96 23.24
CA SER A 190 -15.81 -19.77 22.67
C SER A 190 -16.81 -20.75 23.29
N ALA A 191 -18.12 -20.49 23.14
CA ALA A 191 -19.15 -21.43 23.59
C ALA A 191 -19.04 -22.82 22.91
N GLU A 192 -18.39 -22.89 21.74
CA GLU A 192 -18.14 -24.12 20.99
C GLU A 192 -16.81 -24.82 21.39
N GLY A 193 -16.08 -24.28 22.38
CA GLY A 193 -14.81 -24.83 22.87
C GLY A 193 -13.58 -24.45 22.03
N ASN A 194 -13.72 -23.54 21.06
CA ASN A 194 -12.60 -23.06 20.25
C ASN A 194 -11.86 -21.92 20.96
N ARG A 195 -10.59 -21.70 20.57
CA ARG A 195 -9.76 -20.64 21.15
C ARG A 195 -10.03 -19.31 20.44
N ILE A 196 -10.23 -18.24 21.18
CA ILE A 196 -10.41 -16.88 20.67
C ILE A 196 -9.18 -16.06 21.04
N ARG A 197 -8.51 -15.51 20.03
CA ARG A 197 -7.38 -14.57 20.18
C ARG A 197 -7.69 -13.27 19.45
N HIS A 198 -7.66 -12.15 20.17
CA HIS A 198 -7.91 -10.82 19.61
C HIS A 198 -9.14 -10.74 18.69
N GLY A 199 -10.25 -11.39 19.07
CA GLY A 199 -11.49 -11.44 18.28
C GLY A 199 -11.56 -12.47 17.14
N VAL A 200 -10.51 -13.27 16.92
CA VAL A 200 -10.49 -14.36 15.93
C VAL A 200 -10.67 -15.70 16.64
N GLU A 201 -11.66 -16.49 16.23
CA GLU A 201 -11.92 -17.84 16.74
C GLU A 201 -11.22 -18.90 15.89
N ILE A 202 -10.50 -19.80 16.55
CA ILE A 202 -9.51 -20.70 15.95
C ILE A 202 -9.70 -22.11 16.50
N ASP A 203 -9.68 -23.08 15.60
CA ASP A 203 -9.76 -24.49 15.96
C ASP A 203 -8.45 -25.05 16.54
N ALA A 204 -8.43 -26.35 16.84
CA ALA A 204 -7.24 -27.06 17.31
C ALA A 204 -6.12 -27.12 16.26
N LYS A 205 -6.44 -27.04 14.96
CA LYS A 205 -5.49 -27.08 13.84
C LYS A 205 -4.90 -25.71 13.51
N GLY A 206 -5.44 -24.62 14.06
CA GLY A 206 -5.04 -23.25 13.73
C GLY A 206 -5.86 -22.61 12.61
N GLN A 207 -6.95 -23.24 12.14
CA GLN A 207 -7.83 -22.69 11.13
C GLN A 207 -8.78 -21.66 11.75
N HIS A 208 -8.97 -20.52 11.08
CA HIS A 208 -9.97 -19.53 11.46
C HIS A 208 -11.39 -20.08 11.21
N VAL A 209 -12.19 -20.16 12.26
CA VAL A 209 -13.56 -20.69 12.24
C VAL A 209 -14.58 -19.55 12.19
N ALA A 210 -14.35 -18.50 12.97
CA ALA A 210 -15.22 -17.33 13.03
C ALA A 210 -14.48 -16.07 13.45
N TYR A 211 -15.12 -14.92 13.23
CA TYR A 211 -14.66 -13.60 13.59
C TYR A 211 -15.71 -12.92 14.46
N HIS A 212 -15.30 -12.31 15.56
CA HIS A 212 -16.17 -11.57 16.45
C HIS A 212 -16.07 -10.08 16.13
N VAL A 213 -17.14 -9.54 15.56
CA VAL A 213 -17.23 -8.13 15.14
C VAL A 213 -18.09 -7.37 16.12
N LYS A 214 -17.59 -6.25 16.62
CA LYS A 214 -18.33 -5.33 17.49
C LYS A 214 -19.26 -4.46 16.63
N THR A 215 -20.56 -4.57 16.84
CA THR A 215 -21.58 -3.82 16.08
C THR A 215 -22.09 -2.59 16.85
N SER A 216 -22.10 -2.68 18.18
CA SER A 216 -22.57 -1.63 19.09
C SER A 216 -21.76 -1.70 20.39
N PRO A 217 -21.74 -0.68 21.27
CA PRO A 217 -21.19 -0.85 22.61
C PRO A 217 -21.74 -2.11 23.26
N PHE A 218 -20.84 -3.00 23.69
CA PHE A 218 -21.16 -4.25 24.38
C PHE A 218 -21.96 -5.28 23.57
N THR A 219 -22.01 -5.15 22.24
CA THR A 219 -22.69 -6.11 21.35
C THR A 219 -21.74 -6.61 20.27
N TRP A 220 -21.65 -7.93 20.13
CA TRP A 220 -20.78 -8.59 19.15
C TRP A 220 -21.57 -9.55 18.27
N GLU A 221 -21.34 -9.48 16.96
CA GLU A 221 -21.81 -10.44 15.98
C GLU A 221 -20.70 -11.48 15.72
N ARG A 222 -21.05 -12.76 15.82
CA ARG A 222 -20.15 -13.85 15.43
C ARG A 222 -20.36 -14.20 13.96
N ILE A 223 -19.36 -13.92 13.14
CA ILE A 223 -19.38 -14.14 11.70
C ILE A 223 -18.57 -15.40 11.37
N LYS A 224 -19.20 -16.42 10.79
CA LYS A 224 -18.51 -17.66 10.42
C LYS A 224 -17.59 -17.46 9.22
N ALA A 225 -16.38 -18.00 9.29
CA ALA A 225 -15.39 -17.94 8.22
C ALA A 225 -15.79 -18.79 7.00
N ARG A 226 -16.57 -19.86 7.22
CA ARG A 226 -17.12 -20.71 6.16
C ARG A 226 -18.62 -20.94 6.35
N ASN A 227 -19.33 -21.08 5.23
CA ASN A 227 -20.73 -21.50 5.25
C ASN A 227 -20.87 -23.03 5.45
N LYS A 228 -22.11 -23.51 5.54
CA LYS A 228 -22.42 -24.95 5.69
C LYS A 228 -21.91 -25.80 4.53
N PHE A 229 -21.73 -25.21 3.35
CA PHE A 229 -21.25 -25.87 2.14
C PHE A 229 -19.72 -25.89 2.02
N GLY A 230 -19.01 -25.21 2.94
CA GLY A 230 -17.56 -25.14 2.97
C GLY A 230 -16.96 -23.92 2.25
N ASN A 231 -17.77 -23.07 1.62
CA ASN A 231 -17.27 -21.86 0.93
C ASN A 231 -16.80 -20.83 1.96
N ARG A 232 -15.72 -20.12 1.63
CA ARG A 232 -15.09 -19.13 2.51
C ARG A 232 -15.89 -17.82 2.48
N THR A 233 -16.73 -17.59 3.48
CA THR A 233 -17.61 -16.42 3.57
C THR A 233 -17.00 -15.25 4.31
N ALA A 234 -16.01 -15.46 5.16
CA ALA A 234 -15.32 -14.36 5.83
C ALA A 234 -13.84 -14.69 5.98
N PHE A 235 -13.00 -13.68 5.80
CA PHE A 235 -11.56 -13.83 5.96
C PHE A 235 -10.85 -12.51 6.19
N MET A 236 -9.68 -12.58 6.80
CA MET A 236 -8.82 -11.44 7.02
C MET A 236 -7.82 -11.27 5.87
N VAL A 237 -7.62 -10.02 5.51
CA VAL A 237 -6.53 -9.53 4.67
C VAL A 237 -5.53 -8.84 5.60
N TYR A 238 -4.28 -9.23 5.51
CA TYR A 238 -3.19 -8.80 6.38
C TYR A 238 -2.24 -7.87 5.63
N GLY A 239 -1.83 -6.77 6.26
CA GLY A 239 -0.79 -5.90 5.71
C GLY A 239 0.61 -6.49 5.90
N LEU A 240 0.94 -6.82 7.15
CA LEU A 240 2.14 -7.57 7.50
C LEU A 240 1.83 -8.67 8.51
N LYS A 241 2.55 -9.78 8.42
CA LYS A 241 2.54 -10.83 9.44
C LYS A 241 3.81 -10.73 10.29
N TYR A 242 3.66 -10.51 11.60
CA TYR A 242 4.80 -10.39 12.53
C TYR A 242 5.62 -11.68 12.61
N ARG A 243 4.93 -12.76 12.97
CA ARG A 243 5.50 -14.09 13.20
C ARG A 243 4.46 -15.14 12.85
N ILE A 244 4.93 -16.32 12.47
CA ILE A 244 4.05 -17.49 12.33
C ILE A 244 3.38 -17.76 13.69
N GLY A 245 2.07 -18.00 13.68
CA GLY A 245 1.27 -18.22 14.89
C GLY A 245 0.45 -17.01 15.33
N GLU A 246 0.79 -15.81 14.85
CA GLU A 246 -0.04 -14.62 15.06
C GLU A 246 -1.27 -14.61 14.17
N VAL A 247 -2.37 -14.12 14.74
CA VAL A 247 -3.73 -14.21 14.20
C VAL A 247 -4.23 -12.89 13.62
N ARG A 248 -3.56 -11.81 14.01
CA ARG A 248 -3.81 -10.42 13.60
C ARG A 248 -2.60 -9.88 12.84
N GLY A 249 -2.86 -8.91 11.97
CA GLY A 249 -1.82 -8.27 11.17
C GLY A 249 -1.19 -7.07 11.86
N LEU A 250 0.05 -6.79 11.49
CA LEU A 250 0.76 -5.59 11.91
C LEU A 250 0.63 -4.48 10.85
N PRO A 251 0.45 -3.22 11.25
CA PRO A 251 0.62 -2.09 10.36
C PRO A 251 2.03 -2.02 9.77
N LEU A 252 2.15 -1.74 8.48
CA LEU A 252 3.43 -1.45 7.83
C LEU A 252 4.06 -0.15 8.36
N ILE A 253 3.24 0.82 8.76
CA ILE A 253 3.68 2.07 9.43
C ILE A 253 4.45 1.77 10.72
N SER A 254 4.20 0.62 11.37
CA SER A 254 4.78 0.34 12.69
C SER A 254 6.30 0.29 12.72
N ALA A 255 6.93 -0.05 11.60
CA ALA A 255 8.38 -0.08 11.49
C ALA A 255 9.02 1.33 11.45
N VAL A 256 8.26 2.35 11.03
CA VAL A 256 8.78 3.72 10.80
C VAL A 256 8.18 4.77 11.71
N MET A 257 7.14 4.44 12.49
CA MET A 257 6.36 5.42 13.27
C MET A 257 7.22 6.28 14.22
N GLU A 258 8.22 5.70 14.87
CA GLU A 258 9.05 6.46 15.81
C GLU A 258 9.95 7.45 15.07
N THR A 259 10.57 7.01 13.98
CA THR A 259 11.40 7.85 13.11
C THR A 259 10.58 8.99 12.51
N ALA A 260 9.40 8.67 11.95
CA ALA A 260 8.48 9.66 11.40
C ALA A 260 8.07 10.70 12.45
N SER A 261 7.71 10.28 13.68
CA SER A 261 7.36 11.22 14.75
C SER A 261 8.50 12.18 15.10
N LYS A 262 9.75 11.67 15.16
CA LYS A 262 10.92 12.52 15.44
C LYS A 262 11.20 13.49 14.29
N MET A 263 11.00 13.06 13.05
CA MET A 263 11.15 13.92 11.88
C MET A 263 10.14 15.08 11.89
N GLU A 264 8.87 14.81 12.19
CA GLU A 264 7.84 15.85 12.26
C GLU A 264 8.14 16.87 13.37
N ARG A 265 8.52 16.42 14.57
CA ARG A 265 8.93 17.31 15.67
C ARG A 265 10.15 18.14 15.33
N TYR A 266 11.13 17.56 14.62
CA TYR A 266 12.31 18.29 14.19
C TYR A 266 11.98 19.36 13.14
N LYS A 267 11.08 19.03 12.20
CA LYS A 267 10.55 19.98 11.21
C LYS A 267 9.82 21.13 11.88
N GLU A 268 8.90 20.84 12.78
CA GLU A 268 8.15 21.85 13.55
C GLU A 268 9.09 22.74 14.37
N ALA A 269 10.04 22.15 15.09
CA ALA A 269 11.01 22.91 15.89
C ALA A 269 11.92 23.80 15.04
N THR A 270 12.28 23.36 13.83
CA THR A 270 13.09 24.15 12.90
C THR A 270 12.30 25.31 12.33
N LEU A 271 11.07 25.05 11.86
CA LEU A 271 10.19 26.09 11.32
C LEU A 271 9.80 27.11 12.39
N GLY A 272 9.44 26.66 13.59
CA GLY A 272 9.14 27.55 14.72
C GLY A 272 10.35 28.38 15.13
N SER A 273 11.55 27.80 15.13
CA SER A 273 12.78 28.55 15.39
C SER A 273 13.06 29.61 14.31
N ALA A 274 12.77 29.30 13.04
CA ALA A 274 12.89 30.24 11.93
C ALA A 274 11.88 31.39 12.05
N GLU A 275 10.62 31.08 12.39
CA GLU A 275 9.56 32.06 12.59
C GLU A 275 9.88 33.01 13.75
N GLU A 276 10.33 32.49 14.88
CA GLU A 276 10.70 33.31 16.04
C GLU A 276 11.96 34.16 15.76
N ALA A 277 12.96 33.62 15.06
CA ALA A 277 14.11 34.41 14.63
C ALA A 277 13.69 35.53 13.66
N ALA A 278 12.75 35.28 12.75
CA ALA A 278 12.23 36.29 11.84
C ALA A 278 11.47 37.42 12.56
N LYS A 279 10.83 37.13 13.71
CA LYS A 279 10.23 38.16 14.58
C LYS A 279 11.28 39.00 15.30
N MET A 280 12.45 38.43 15.59
CA MET A 280 13.56 39.10 16.27
C MET A 280 14.59 39.65 15.28
N VAL A 281 14.35 40.85 14.76
CA VAL A 281 15.26 41.45 13.76
C VAL A 281 16.65 41.76 14.34
N PHE A 282 16.70 42.18 15.60
CA PHE A 282 17.95 42.55 16.27
C PHE A 282 17.93 42.24 17.77
N THR A 283 19.07 41.83 18.30
CA THR A 283 19.37 41.77 19.73
C THR A 283 20.44 42.77 20.08
N ILE A 284 20.33 43.39 21.25
CA ILE A 284 21.31 44.37 21.74
C ILE A 284 22.11 43.67 22.84
N GLU A 285 23.39 43.43 22.58
CA GLU A 285 24.31 42.94 23.59
C GLU A 285 24.95 44.11 24.33
N HIS A 286 25.01 44.03 25.66
CA HIS A 286 25.61 45.05 26.53
C HIS A 286 26.86 44.47 27.22
N GLN A 287 28.00 45.13 27.04
CA GLN A 287 29.24 44.82 27.75
C GLN A 287 29.26 45.43 29.17
N ALA A 288 30.20 45.01 30.02
CA ALA A 288 30.27 45.41 31.44
C ALA A 288 30.33 46.94 31.70
N PHE A 289 30.74 47.75 30.71
CA PHE A 289 30.78 49.22 30.80
C PHE A 289 29.62 49.90 30.05
N SER A 290 28.60 49.14 29.62
CA SER A 290 27.47 49.67 28.88
C SER A 290 26.50 50.41 29.80
N THR A 291 25.98 51.55 29.34
CA THR A 291 25.00 52.38 30.06
C THR A 291 23.58 51.78 30.09
N GLY A 292 23.34 50.64 29.43
CA GLY A 292 22.03 49.95 29.42
C GLY A 292 20.92 50.69 28.68
N GLU A 293 21.25 51.76 27.95
CA GLU A 293 20.28 52.55 27.20
C GLU A 293 19.85 51.81 25.92
N ASN A 294 18.53 51.73 25.68
CA ASN A 294 17.97 51.12 24.47
C ASN A 294 17.71 52.19 23.39
N PRO A 295 18.57 52.31 22.35
CA PRO A 295 18.40 53.30 21.28
C PRO A 295 17.12 53.10 20.46
N LEU A 296 16.61 51.88 20.36
CA LEU A 296 15.31 51.58 19.72
C LEU A 296 14.14 52.04 20.60
N GLY A 297 14.25 51.88 21.92
CA GLY A 297 13.29 52.37 22.90
C GLY A 297 13.16 53.90 22.90
N GLN A 298 14.26 54.63 22.67
CA GLN A 298 14.23 56.10 22.54
C GLN A 298 13.58 56.57 21.22
N GLN A 299 13.72 55.82 20.12
CA GLN A 299 13.01 56.11 18.86
C GLN A 299 11.52 55.75 18.92
N LEU A 300 11.15 54.60 19.51
CA LEU A 300 9.76 54.24 19.78
C LEU A 300 9.09 55.19 20.77
N ALA A 301 9.81 55.65 21.81
CA ALA A 301 9.30 56.67 22.73
C ALA A 301 9.08 58.04 22.08
N LYS A 302 9.79 58.37 20.99
CA LYS A 302 9.53 59.58 20.17
C LYS A 302 8.32 59.43 19.25
N ILE A 303 7.93 58.20 18.91
CA ILE A 303 6.75 57.90 18.09
C ILE A 303 5.50 57.74 18.97
N ILE A 304 5.64 57.17 20.17
CA ILE A 304 4.51 56.86 21.08
C ILE A 304 4.17 58.01 22.04
N LYS A 305 5.07 58.97 22.29
CA LYS A 305 4.74 60.15 23.11
C LYS A 305 4.15 61.25 22.23
N PRO A 306 2.82 61.50 22.25
CA PRO A 306 2.32 62.78 21.82
C PRO A 306 2.84 63.81 22.83
N THR A 307 3.39 64.89 22.28
CA THR A 307 4.04 65.99 22.97
C THR A 307 3.10 66.64 23.98
N ASN A 308 3.15 66.23 25.25
CA ASN A 308 2.67 67.08 26.35
C ASN A 308 3.81 68.00 26.79
N ASN A 309 4.14 68.94 25.91
CA ASN A 309 4.67 70.24 26.28
C ASN A 309 4.29 71.20 25.15
N ALA A 310 3.62 72.28 25.54
CA ALA A 310 3.04 73.27 24.67
C ALA A 310 4.05 73.88 23.69
N ASN A 311 3.52 74.21 22.51
CA ASN A 311 4.08 75.01 21.40
C ASN A 311 4.92 74.26 20.37
N GLY A 312 4.25 73.81 19.30
CA GLY A 312 4.85 73.38 18.05
C GLY A 312 3.85 72.64 17.17
N GLU A 313 3.28 73.33 16.19
CA GLU A 313 2.29 72.84 15.23
C GLU A 313 2.81 71.61 14.45
N ASN A 314 1.97 70.59 14.28
CA ASN A 314 2.25 69.48 13.36
C ASN A 314 2.39 70.06 11.94
N PRO A 315 3.46 69.77 11.18
CA PRO A 315 3.61 70.30 9.82
C PRO A 315 2.54 69.67 8.93
N ILE A 316 1.66 70.53 8.45
CA ILE A 316 0.60 70.24 7.49
C ILE A 316 1.19 70.51 6.10
N ASP A 317 1.06 69.56 5.17
CA ASP A 317 1.34 69.85 3.76
C ASP A 317 0.32 70.86 3.22
N ILE A 318 0.67 71.59 2.16
CA ILE A 318 -0.07 72.74 1.61
C ILE A 318 -1.52 72.45 1.19
N ASN A 319 -1.94 71.17 1.20
CA ASN A 319 -3.29 70.70 0.90
C ASN A 319 -4.06 70.11 2.11
N GLY A 320 -3.57 70.30 3.34
CA GLY A 320 -4.37 70.07 4.56
C GLY A 320 -4.70 68.61 4.91
N LYS A 321 -3.92 67.63 4.45
CA LYS A 321 -4.11 66.21 4.81
C LYS A 321 -3.13 65.79 5.92
N GLN A 322 -3.66 65.34 7.06
CA GLN A 322 -2.86 64.72 8.12
C GLN A 322 -2.17 63.47 7.57
N LEU A 323 -0.85 63.38 7.76
CA LEU A 323 -0.08 62.20 7.38
C LEU A 323 -0.56 61.03 8.27
N ALA A 324 -1.10 60.00 7.62
CA ALA A 324 -1.64 58.83 8.29
C ALA A 324 -0.57 58.13 9.12
N ASP A 325 -0.99 57.69 10.30
CA ASP A 325 -0.28 56.92 11.32
C ASP A 325 -0.03 55.47 10.85
N THR A 326 0.57 55.32 9.68
CA THR A 326 0.97 54.04 9.12
C THR A 326 2.47 53.94 9.15
N VAL A 327 2.99 53.25 10.16
CA VAL A 327 4.35 52.68 10.14
C VAL A 327 4.36 51.57 9.09
N ALA A 328 4.43 51.99 7.84
CA ALA A 328 4.92 51.24 6.70
C ALA A 328 6.19 51.98 6.26
N ALA A 329 7.34 51.58 6.81
CA ALA A 329 8.64 52.04 6.32
C ALA A 329 9.76 51.05 6.68
N THR A 330 9.62 49.79 6.26
CA THR A 330 10.78 49.05 5.79
C THR A 330 11.10 49.62 4.41
N THR A 331 12.23 50.33 4.27
CA THR A 331 13.07 50.53 3.06
C THR A 331 13.85 51.83 3.21
N ASN A 332 14.91 51.83 4.02
CA ASN A 332 16.11 52.66 3.85
C ASN A 332 17.16 52.15 4.83
N LYS A 333 18.33 51.74 4.33
CA LYS A 333 19.45 51.28 5.16
C LYS A 333 19.89 52.41 6.10
N ARG A 334 19.35 52.47 7.32
CA ARG A 334 19.75 53.44 8.36
C ARG A 334 20.85 52.80 9.21
N ALA A 335 22.00 53.45 9.29
CA ALA A 335 22.99 53.12 10.30
C ALA A 335 22.47 53.58 11.67
N ILE A 336 22.29 52.65 12.60
CA ILE A 336 21.92 52.94 13.99
C ILE A 336 23.23 53.12 14.77
N ASN A 337 23.43 54.30 15.36
CA ASN A 337 24.59 54.53 16.23
C ASN A 337 24.31 53.90 17.61
N MET A 338 25.13 52.92 17.99
CA MET A 338 24.97 52.21 19.27
C MET A 338 25.72 52.94 20.40
N PRO A 339 25.19 52.97 21.63
CA PRO A 339 25.90 53.53 22.78
C PRO A 339 27.18 52.75 23.09
N GLN A 340 28.14 53.40 23.77
CA GLN A 340 29.42 52.77 24.11
C GLN A 340 29.21 51.47 24.91
N GLY A 341 29.87 50.41 24.45
CA GLY A 341 29.75 49.08 25.04
C GLY A 341 28.47 48.31 24.66
N ALA A 342 27.67 48.76 23.69
CA ALA A 342 26.55 48.00 23.14
C ALA A 342 26.74 47.64 21.65
N SER A 343 26.44 46.41 21.27
CA SER A 343 26.47 45.92 19.87
C SER A 343 25.09 45.44 19.43
N LEU A 344 24.75 45.74 18.17
CA LEU A 344 23.56 45.22 17.52
C LEU A 344 23.94 43.91 16.82
N GLU A 345 23.46 42.79 17.33
CA GLU A 345 23.62 41.49 16.68
C GLU A 345 22.33 41.12 15.96
N ALA A 346 22.45 40.71 14.70
CA ALA A 346 21.34 40.10 13.97
C ALA A 346 21.12 38.68 14.51
N VAL A 347 19.87 38.35 14.84
CA VAL A 347 19.53 36.99 15.27
C VAL A 347 19.51 36.09 14.04
N GLU A 348 20.61 35.39 13.79
CA GLU A 348 20.67 34.40 12.71
C GLU A 348 20.24 33.02 13.19
N SER A 349 19.22 32.45 12.53
CA SER A 349 18.83 31.06 12.69
C SER A 349 19.86 30.15 12.01
N LYS A 350 20.88 29.69 12.75
CA LYS A 350 21.85 28.69 12.25
C LYS A 350 21.26 27.29 12.05
N LYS A 351 20.02 27.04 12.47
CA LYS A 351 19.37 25.72 12.42
C LYS A 351 18.83 25.37 11.03
N GLU A 352 18.52 26.36 10.19
CA GLU A 352 17.93 26.14 8.85
C GLU A 352 18.88 25.46 7.87
N VAL A 353 20.18 25.73 7.95
CA VAL A 353 21.18 25.28 6.96
C VAL A 353 21.29 23.75 6.89
N ASN A 354 21.05 23.05 8.00
CA ASN A 354 21.20 21.59 8.11
C ASN A 354 19.86 20.84 8.10
N PHE A 355 18.73 21.51 7.86
CA PHE A 355 17.42 20.87 7.88
C PHE A 355 17.25 19.83 6.76
N THR A 356 17.48 20.25 5.50
CA THR A 356 17.26 19.42 4.32
C THR A 356 18.08 18.12 4.33
N PRO A 357 19.41 18.14 4.57
CA PRO A 357 20.19 16.90 4.58
C PRO A 357 19.75 15.90 5.66
N PHE A 358 19.36 16.41 6.84
CA PHE A 358 18.84 15.57 7.92
C PHE A 358 17.48 14.97 7.56
N TYR A 359 16.57 15.80 7.05
CA TYR A 359 15.22 15.36 6.69
C TYR A 359 15.25 14.34 5.54
N ASP A 360 15.98 14.63 4.46
CA ASP A 360 16.12 13.75 3.30
C ASP A 360 16.81 12.43 3.65
N GLY A 361 17.83 12.49 4.52
CA GLY A 361 18.52 11.29 5.01
C GLY A 361 17.59 10.34 5.74
N ASN A 362 16.76 10.86 6.65
CA ASN A 362 15.80 10.06 7.39
C ASN A 362 14.60 9.60 6.54
N ALA A 363 14.13 10.45 5.61
CA ALA A 363 13.06 10.12 4.67
C ALA A 363 13.41 8.89 3.82
N LYS A 364 14.67 8.75 3.37
CA LYS A 364 15.14 7.58 2.61
C LYS A 364 15.01 6.27 3.39
N TYR A 365 15.24 6.27 4.71
CA TYR A 365 15.01 5.08 5.53
C TYR A 365 13.53 4.71 5.62
N VAL A 366 12.64 5.71 5.67
CA VAL A 366 11.18 5.49 5.62
C VAL A 366 10.79 4.85 4.28
N PHE A 367 11.27 5.39 3.17
CA PHE A 367 11.01 4.87 1.83
C PHE A 367 11.51 3.43 1.66
N ALA A 368 12.75 3.16 2.08
CA ALA A 368 13.35 1.82 2.04
C ALA A 368 12.58 0.81 2.90
N THR A 369 12.04 1.23 4.05
CA THR A 369 11.26 0.35 4.93
C THR A 369 9.91 -0.03 4.32
N VAL A 370 9.26 0.90 3.62
CA VAL A 370 8.00 0.63 2.91
C VAL A 370 8.24 -0.15 1.61
N GLY A 371 9.43 -0.01 1.01
CA GLY A 371 9.80 -0.60 -0.27
C GLY A 371 9.39 0.26 -1.46
N ILE A 372 9.31 1.59 -1.29
CA ILE A 372 9.04 2.54 -2.37
C ILE A 372 10.33 3.29 -2.74
N PRO A 373 10.68 3.44 -4.03
CA PRO A 373 11.83 4.27 -4.40
C PRO A 373 11.60 5.74 -4.06
N PRO A 374 12.66 6.50 -3.67
CA PRO A 374 12.55 7.91 -3.34
C PRO A 374 12.01 8.75 -4.52
N GLU A 375 12.37 8.40 -5.76
CA GLU A 375 11.90 9.09 -6.97
C GLU A 375 10.38 8.98 -7.12
N VAL A 376 9.84 7.78 -6.89
CA VAL A 376 8.39 7.53 -6.92
C VAL A 376 7.72 8.17 -5.71
N ALA A 377 8.30 8.04 -4.52
CA ALA A 377 7.73 8.58 -3.28
C ALA A 377 7.67 10.10 -3.27
N MET A 378 8.67 10.80 -3.80
CA MET A 378 8.71 12.26 -3.84
C MET A 378 8.21 12.87 -5.15
N MET A 379 8.00 12.06 -6.21
CA MET A 379 7.74 12.55 -7.59
C MET A 379 8.85 13.46 -8.11
N LEU A 380 10.10 13.17 -7.74
CA LEU A 380 11.28 13.90 -8.15
C LEU A 380 12.22 12.98 -8.93
N TYR A 381 12.35 13.23 -10.23
CA TYR A 381 13.17 12.43 -11.15
C TYR A 381 14.46 13.17 -11.52
N THR A 382 15.22 13.59 -10.51
CA THR A 382 16.47 14.35 -10.68
C THR A 382 17.71 13.47 -10.88
N SER A 383 17.58 12.15 -10.71
CA SER A 383 18.68 11.20 -10.83
C SER A 383 19.04 10.92 -12.31
N ASN A 384 20.22 10.35 -12.55
CA ASN A 384 20.64 9.99 -13.91
C ASN A 384 19.73 8.90 -14.52
N PHE A 385 19.68 8.84 -15.85
CA PHE A 385 18.80 7.93 -16.61
C PHE A 385 18.90 6.46 -16.15
N SER A 386 20.12 5.97 -15.92
CA SER A 386 20.35 4.58 -15.50
C SER A 386 19.79 4.29 -14.10
N SER A 387 19.94 5.22 -13.16
CA SER A 387 19.47 5.05 -11.77
C SER A 387 17.96 5.11 -11.70
N SER A 388 17.33 6.08 -12.38
CA SER A 388 15.87 6.16 -12.51
C SER A 388 15.28 4.90 -13.14
N ARG A 389 15.94 4.33 -14.16
CA ARG A 389 15.50 3.06 -14.78
C ARG A 389 15.62 1.87 -13.81
N ALA A 390 16.70 1.78 -13.04
CA ALA A 390 16.86 0.73 -12.04
C ALA A 390 15.79 0.83 -10.94
N ALA A 391 15.54 2.03 -10.44
CA ALA A 391 14.49 2.29 -9.44
C ALA A 391 13.10 1.90 -9.93
N MET A 392 12.76 2.22 -11.19
CA MET A 392 11.47 1.82 -11.77
C MET A 392 11.30 0.32 -11.95
N LYS A 393 12.37 -0.41 -12.29
CA LYS A 393 12.33 -1.88 -12.42
C LYS A 393 12.17 -2.59 -11.09
N ASP A 394 12.88 -2.11 -10.06
CA ASP A 394 12.71 -2.62 -8.70
C ASP A 394 11.28 -2.33 -8.18
N TRP A 395 10.75 -1.15 -8.52
CA TRP A 395 9.38 -0.81 -8.21
C TRP A 395 8.36 -1.69 -8.92
N GLU A 396 8.53 -1.94 -10.22
CA GLU A 396 7.67 -2.83 -11.00
C GLU A 396 7.62 -4.23 -10.37
N HIS A 397 8.78 -4.80 -10.02
CA HIS A 397 8.85 -6.08 -9.32
C HIS A 397 8.10 -6.04 -7.98
N THR A 398 8.26 -4.97 -7.19
CA THR A 398 7.55 -4.78 -5.94
C THR A 398 6.04 -4.73 -6.14
N LEU A 399 5.55 -4.03 -7.17
CA LEU A 399 4.13 -3.96 -7.49
C LEU A 399 3.55 -5.32 -7.88
N ILE A 400 4.28 -6.12 -8.68
CA ILE A 400 3.84 -7.47 -9.07
C ILE A 400 3.65 -8.35 -7.83
N VAL A 401 4.64 -8.39 -6.94
CA VAL A 401 4.59 -9.19 -5.70
C VAL A 401 3.43 -8.74 -4.80
N ARG A 402 3.25 -7.43 -4.64
CA ARG A 402 2.18 -6.87 -3.79
C ARG A 402 0.78 -7.09 -4.36
N ARG A 403 0.63 -6.99 -5.69
CA ARG A 403 -0.64 -7.30 -6.38
C ARG A 403 -0.98 -8.77 -6.27
N ASP A 404 -0.01 -9.69 -6.41
CA ASP A 404 -0.27 -11.12 -6.26
C ASP A 404 -0.63 -11.47 -4.81
N ASP A 405 0.05 -10.90 -3.81
CA ASP A 405 -0.30 -11.09 -2.40
C ASP A 405 -1.72 -10.58 -2.10
N LEU A 406 -2.07 -9.38 -2.55
CA LEU A 406 -3.43 -8.83 -2.40
C LEU A 406 -4.47 -9.69 -3.14
N SER A 407 -4.14 -10.17 -4.33
CA SER A 407 -4.97 -11.07 -5.13
C SER A 407 -5.24 -12.40 -4.41
N LEU A 408 -4.21 -13.02 -3.86
CA LEU A 408 -4.31 -14.26 -3.08
C LEU A 408 -5.14 -14.09 -1.80
N GLN A 409 -4.95 -12.98 -1.09
CA GLN A 409 -5.63 -12.73 0.18
C GLN A 409 -7.07 -12.29 0.00
N ALA A 410 -7.36 -11.40 -0.97
CA ALA A 410 -8.65 -10.74 -1.12
C ALA A 410 -9.44 -11.21 -2.35
N ILE A 411 -8.84 -11.11 -3.54
CA ILE A 411 -9.61 -11.17 -4.78
C ILE A 411 -9.94 -12.59 -5.19
N LYS A 412 -8.97 -13.52 -5.17
CA LYS A 412 -9.18 -14.93 -5.51
C LYS A 412 -10.26 -15.58 -4.64
N PRO A 413 -10.32 -15.36 -3.30
CA PRO A 413 -11.44 -15.85 -2.49
C PRO A 413 -12.80 -15.25 -2.88
N VAL A 414 -12.86 -13.97 -3.25
CA VAL A 414 -14.10 -13.31 -3.72
C VAL A 414 -14.52 -13.87 -5.06
N PHE A 415 -13.59 -13.94 -6.03
CA PHE A 415 -13.84 -14.49 -7.34
C PHE A 415 -14.29 -15.96 -7.28
N ALA A 416 -13.66 -16.79 -6.45
CA ALA A 416 -14.05 -18.18 -6.28
C ALA A 416 -15.51 -18.34 -5.83
N TYR A 417 -15.94 -17.57 -4.83
CA TYR A 417 -17.33 -17.65 -4.37
C TYR A 417 -18.32 -16.99 -5.32
N TRP A 418 -17.91 -15.90 -5.98
CA TRP A 418 -18.69 -15.24 -7.02
C TRP A 418 -18.97 -16.21 -8.17
N LEU A 419 -17.94 -16.89 -8.67
CA LEU A 419 -18.06 -17.86 -9.77
C LEU A 419 -18.97 -19.02 -9.38
N ASP A 420 -18.88 -19.51 -8.14
CA ASP A 420 -19.80 -20.54 -7.64
C ASP A 420 -21.26 -20.08 -7.71
N ILE A 421 -21.56 -18.85 -7.32
CA ILE A 421 -22.93 -18.31 -7.35
C ILE A 421 -23.41 -18.14 -8.79
N GLU A 422 -22.57 -17.62 -9.69
CA GLU A 422 -22.92 -17.41 -11.09
C GLU A 422 -23.15 -18.73 -11.85
N VAL A 423 -22.38 -19.78 -11.53
CA VAL A 423 -22.61 -21.11 -12.10
C VAL A 423 -23.84 -21.78 -11.48
N LEU A 424 -24.05 -21.67 -10.15
CA LEU A 424 -25.23 -22.22 -9.48
C LEU A 424 -26.55 -21.55 -9.91
N THR A 425 -26.50 -20.28 -10.32
CA THR A 425 -27.66 -19.53 -10.84
C THR A 425 -27.85 -19.72 -12.36
N ASN A 426 -27.09 -20.63 -12.98
CA ASN A 426 -27.07 -20.92 -14.42
C ASN A 426 -26.81 -19.67 -15.29
N LYS A 427 -26.06 -18.69 -14.76
CA LYS A 427 -25.65 -17.51 -15.52
C LYS A 427 -24.37 -17.75 -16.31
N ILE A 428 -23.48 -18.59 -15.80
CA ILE A 428 -22.27 -19.04 -16.49
C ILE A 428 -22.38 -20.53 -16.75
N VAL A 429 -22.17 -20.93 -18.00
CA VAL A 429 -22.14 -22.35 -18.39
C VAL A 429 -20.71 -22.85 -18.29
N ALA A 430 -20.44 -23.66 -17.26
CA ALA A 430 -19.16 -24.31 -17.05
C ALA A 430 -19.38 -25.83 -17.01
N PRO A 431 -19.04 -26.58 -18.09
CA PRO A 431 -19.22 -28.02 -18.13
C PRO A 431 -18.53 -28.70 -16.94
N GLN A 432 -19.15 -29.70 -16.32
CA GLN A 432 -18.61 -30.48 -15.17
C GLN A 432 -18.22 -29.68 -13.91
N TYR A 433 -18.37 -28.35 -13.89
CA TYR A 433 -18.06 -27.51 -12.73
C TYR A 433 -19.01 -27.78 -11.56
N LEU A 434 -20.33 -27.86 -11.83
CA LEU A 434 -21.33 -28.21 -10.82
C LEU A 434 -21.09 -29.59 -10.21
N LYS A 435 -20.69 -30.56 -11.04
CA LYS A 435 -20.31 -31.90 -10.58
C LYS A 435 -19.07 -31.82 -9.68
N SER A 436 -18.07 -31.02 -10.05
CA SER A 436 -16.88 -30.78 -9.23
C SER A 436 -17.21 -30.14 -7.87
N ILE A 437 -18.22 -29.26 -7.81
CA ILE A 437 -18.76 -28.73 -6.53
C ILE A 437 -19.38 -29.86 -5.69
N MET A 438 -20.25 -30.68 -6.30
CA MET A 438 -20.94 -31.78 -5.60
C MET A 438 -19.97 -32.83 -5.07
N ASP A 439 -18.99 -33.22 -5.88
CA ASP A 439 -17.96 -34.20 -5.57
C ASP A 439 -16.86 -33.62 -4.65
N LYS A 440 -16.92 -32.31 -4.35
CA LYS A 440 -15.92 -31.56 -3.58
C LYS A 440 -14.50 -31.69 -4.12
N ASN A 441 -14.36 -31.85 -5.44
CA ASN A 441 -13.06 -31.94 -6.10
C ASN A 441 -12.37 -30.57 -6.12
N GLN A 442 -11.51 -30.33 -5.12
CA GLN A 442 -10.80 -29.05 -4.98
C GLN A 442 -9.78 -28.81 -6.10
N MET A 443 -9.22 -29.87 -6.69
CA MET A 443 -8.23 -29.75 -7.76
C MET A 443 -8.88 -29.23 -9.03
N ALA A 444 -9.97 -29.86 -9.47
CA ALA A 444 -10.76 -29.40 -10.60
C ALA A 444 -11.28 -27.97 -10.41
N LEU A 445 -11.84 -27.66 -9.23
CA LEU A 445 -12.31 -26.29 -8.93
C LEU A 445 -11.18 -25.26 -8.98
N SER A 446 -10.00 -25.59 -8.47
CA SER A 446 -8.84 -24.69 -8.51
C SER A 446 -8.33 -24.49 -9.93
N ALA A 447 -8.35 -25.54 -10.76
CA ALA A 447 -7.97 -25.46 -12.16
C ALA A 447 -8.93 -24.58 -12.97
N TYR A 448 -10.25 -24.69 -12.76
CA TYR A 448 -11.24 -23.79 -13.37
C TYR A 448 -11.10 -22.34 -12.93
N ARG A 449 -10.78 -22.13 -11.66
CA ARG A 449 -10.65 -20.79 -11.04
C ARG A 449 -9.26 -20.19 -11.21
N PHE A 450 -8.35 -20.85 -11.93
CA PHE A 450 -6.99 -20.37 -12.09
C PHE A 450 -7.00 -19.04 -12.85
N SER A 451 -6.49 -18.00 -12.20
CA SER A 451 -6.61 -16.63 -12.69
C SER A 451 -5.45 -15.77 -12.21
N ARG A 452 -5.04 -14.82 -13.05
CA ARG A 452 -4.15 -13.72 -12.70
C ARG A 452 -4.93 -12.40 -12.64
N PHE A 453 -4.45 -11.46 -11.84
CA PHE A 453 -5.06 -10.15 -11.67
C PHE A 453 -4.04 -9.09 -12.07
N VAL A 454 -4.38 -8.35 -13.12
CA VAL A 454 -3.45 -7.42 -13.77
C VAL A 454 -3.86 -6.00 -13.45
N GLY A 455 -2.91 -5.21 -12.94
CA GLY A 455 -3.10 -3.79 -12.66
C GLY A 455 -2.49 -2.90 -13.73
N ALA A 456 -2.53 -1.59 -13.52
CA ALA A 456 -1.91 -0.62 -14.41
C ALA A 456 -0.42 -0.92 -14.63
N ASN A 457 0.03 -0.81 -15.90
CA ASN A 457 1.43 -1.03 -16.24
C ASN A 457 2.31 0.14 -15.78
N VAL A 458 3.56 -0.15 -15.41
CA VAL A 458 4.54 0.87 -15.07
C VAL A 458 5.04 1.51 -16.37
N PRO A 459 5.06 2.84 -16.49
CA PRO A 459 5.58 3.49 -17.70
C PRO A 459 7.06 3.15 -17.91
N HIS A 460 7.37 2.55 -19.06
CA HIS A 460 8.75 2.29 -19.47
C HIS A 460 9.37 3.53 -20.09
N ILE A 461 10.62 3.82 -19.72
CA ILE A 461 11.33 5.02 -20.20
C ILE A 461 11.74 4.89 -21.68
N ASP A 462 12.14 3.68 -22.12
CA ASP A 462 12.55 3.40 -23.51
C ASP A 462 12.18 1.97 -23.91
N PRO A 463 10.91 1.70 -24.27
CA PRO A 463 10.43 0.35 -24.59
C PRO A 463 11.10 -0.23 -25.84
N TYR A 464 11.48 0.62 -26.81
CA TYR A 464 12.12 0.18 -28.05
C TYR A 464 13.46 -0.51 -27.79
N LYS A 465 14.32 0.07 -26.93
CA LYS A 465 15.59 -0.56 -26.57
C LYS A 465 15.40 -1.87 -25.81
N GLU A 466 14.33 -2.00 -25.02
CA GLU A 466 14.03 -3.23 -24.27
C GLU A 466 13.59 -4.36 -25.18
N VAL A 467 12.68 -4.08 -26.12
CA VAL A 467 12.25 -5.02 -27.15
C VAL A 467 13.42 -5.43 -28.04
N ARG A 468 14.26 -4.47 -28.45
CA ARG A 468 15.46 -4.77 -29.24
C ARG A 468 16.43 -5.68 -28.47
N ALA A 469 16.69 -5.39 -27.20
CA ALA A 469 17.54 -6.24 -26.38
C ALA A 469 16.94 -7.66 -26.19
N ALA A 470 15.62 -7.78 -26.02
CA ALA A 470 14.94 -9.08 -25.97
C ALA A 470 15.03 -9.83 -27.30
N ARG A 471 14.89 -9.13 -28.42
CA ARG A 471 15.07 -9.70 -29.77
C ARG A 471 16.49 -10.21 -29.99
N GLU A 472 17.50 -9.41 -29.61
CA GLU A 472 18.91 -9.77 -29.75
C GLU A 472 19.25 -11.03 -28.92
N LYS A 473 18.62 -11.24 -27.76
CA LYS A 473 18.78 -12.47 -26.95
C LYS A 473 18.31 -13.75 -27.63
N LEU A 474 17.32 -13.68 -28.53
CA LEU A 474 16.84 -14.85 -29.26
C LEU A 474 17.75 -15.27 -30.42
N GLY A 475 18.74 -14.45 -30.79
CA GLY A 475 19.66 -14.70 -31.89
C GLY A 475 18.99 -14.65 -33.27
N ALA A 476 19.72 -15.10 -34.30
CA ALA A 476 19.27 -15.01 -35.69
C ALA A 476 18.02 -15.85 -36.00
N LEU A 477 17.82 -16.97 -35.28
CA LEU A 477 16.66 -17.86 -35.45
C LEU A 477 15.37 -17.26 -34.87
N GLY A 478 15.48 -16.34 -33.91
CA GLY A 478 14.34 -15.67 -33.26
C GLY A 478 13.82 -14.42 -33.95
N LYS A 479 14.32 -14.10 -35.15
CA LYS A 479 14.00 -12.84 -35.84
C LYS A 479 12.53 -12.74 -36.25
N ASP A 480 11.93 -13.86 -36.64
CA ASP A 480 10.54 -13.89 -37.15
C ASP A 480 9.54 -14.38 -36.11
N LEU A 481 10.01 -14.86 -34.95
CA LEU A 481 9.15 -15.26 -33.84
C LEU A 481 8.49 -14.04 -33.18
N PRO A 482 7.17 -14.00 -32.99
CA PRO A 482 6.53 -12.94 -32.23
C PRO A 482 7.01 -13.00 -30.76
N LEU A 483 7.40 -11.85 -30.21
CA LEU A 483 7.85 -11.75 -28.81
C LEU A 483 6.69 -11.74 -27.81
N THR A 484 5.52 -11.27 -28.24
CA THR A 484 4.32 -11.12 -27.43
C THR A 484 3.11 -11.48 -28.28
N THR A 485 2.03 -11.88 -27.63
CA THR A 485 0.71 -11.97 -28.28
C THR A 485 0.10 -10.58 -28.47
N LEU A 486 -0.92 -10.47 -29.32
CA LEU A 486 -1.69 -9.23 -29.49
C LEU A 486 -2.35 -8.81 -28.16
N GLU A 487 -2.82 -9.80 -27.39
CA GLU A 487 -3.46 -9.57 -26.09
C GLU A 487 -2.49 -9.03 -25.06
N GLU A 488 -1.32 -9.63 -24.92
CA GLU A 488 -0.26 -9.14 -24.03
C GLU A 488 0.22 -7.74 -24.43
N ALA A 489 0.32 -7.45 -25.73
CA ALA A 489 0.76 -6.14 -26.20
C ALA A 489 -0.26 -5.03 -25.89
N ILE A 490 -1.56 -5.29 -26.12
CA ILE A 490 -2.62 -4.35 -25.77
C ILE A 490 -2.70 -4.17 -24.25
N GLU A 491 -2.59 -5.26 -23.48
CA GLU A 491 -2.54 -5.23 -22.02
C GLU A 491 -1.36 -4.40 -21.49
N ALA A 492 -0.16 -4.59 -22.05
CA ALA A 492 1.04 -3.83 -21.68
C ALA A 492 0.91 -2.33 -21.97
N LEU A 493 0.14 -1.94 -22.99
CA LEU A 493 -0.11 -0.54 -23.31
C LEU A 493 -1.25 0.09 -22.47
N GLY A 494 -1.80 -0.65 -21.50
CA GLY A 494 -2.97 -0.21 -20.74
C GLY A 494 -4.27 -0.21 -21.56
N GLY A 495 -4.26 -0.96 -22.67
CA GLY A 495 -5.37 -1.07 -23.60
C GLY A 495 -6.51 -1.97 -23.09
N GLY A 496 -7.61 -1.91 -23.83
CA GLY A 496 -8.84 -2.62 -23.51
C GLY A 496 -8.81 -4.12 -23.85
N ASP A 497 -9.99 -4.70 -23.91
CA ASP A 497 -10.18 -6.05 -24.43
C ASP A 497 -9.87 -6.10 -25.94
N VAL A 498 -9.15 -7.13 -26.38
CA VAL A 498 -8.65 -7.27 -27.76
C VAL A 498 -9.80 -7.36 -28.75
N ASP A 499 -10.81 -8.18 -28.43
CA ASP A 499 -11.96 -8.41 -29.30
C ASP A 499 -12.72 -7.09 -29.52
N SER A 500 -12.87 -6.31 -28.45
CA SER A 500 -13.47 -4.97 -28.52
C SER A 500 -12.64 -4.02 -29.38
N VAL A 501 -11.31 -3.96 -29.18
CA VAL A 501 -10.40 -3.10 -29.96
C VAL A 501 -10.44 -3.46 -31.45
N LEU A 502 -10.40 -4.74 -31.79
CA LEU A 502 -10.48 -5.21 -33.18
C LEU A 502 -11.82 -4.87 -33.82
N MET A 503 -12.92 -5.01 -33.08
CA MET A 503 -14.26 -4.65 -33.55
C MET A 503 -14.36 -3.15 -33.86
N TYR A 504 -13.96 -2.30 -32.91
CA TYR A 504 -13.94 -0.84 -33.12
C TYR A 504 -13.01 -0.45 -34.25
N TYR A 505 -11.81 -1.03 -34.32
CA TYR A 505 -10.87 -0.77 -35.40
C TYR A 505 -11.43 -1.16 -36.78
N ALA A 506 -12.17 -2.27 -36.87
CA ALA A 506 -12.84 -2.65 -38.12
C ALA A 506 -13.95 -1.65 -38.52
N GLU A 507 -14.70 -1.11 -37.55
CA GLU A 507 -15.69 -0.05 -37.78
C GLU A 507 -15.04 1.28 -38.18
N GLU A 508 -13.97 1.67 -37.50
CA GLU A 508 -13.16 2.84 -37.81
C GLU A 508 -12.56 2.75 -39.20
N LEU A 509 -12.04 1.59 -39.61
CA LEU A 509 -11.54 1.37 -40.97
C LEU A 509 -12.64 1.48 -42.02
N LYS A 510 -13.86 0.99 -41.75
CA LYS A 510 -15.01 1.16 -42.65
C LYS A 510 -15.37 2.64 -42.77
N LYS A 511 -15.41 3.36 -41.65
CA LYS A 511 -15.71 4.79 -41.60
C LYS A 511 -14.61 5.63 -42.27
N ALA A 512 -13.34 5.28 -42.08
CA ALA A 512 -12.20 5.92 -42.72
C ALA A 512 -12.21 5.75 -44.24
N LYS A 513 -12.61 4.55 -44.73
CA LYS A 513 -12.85 4.33 -46.17
C LYS A 513 -14.01 5.18 -46.70
N GLN A 514 -15.11 5.30 -45.95
CA GLN A 514 -16.25 6.14 -46.32
C GLN A 514 -15.91 7.64 -46.34
N LEU A 515 -15.02 8.09 -45.45
CA LEU A 515 -14.55 9.48 -45.35
C LEU A 515 -13.33 9.78 -46.26
N GLY A 516 -12.84 8.81 -47.04
CA GLY A 516 -11.71 8.98 -47.95
C GLY A 516 -10.33 9.14 -47.29
N LEU A 517 -10.18 8.78 -46.01
CA LEU A 517 -8.93 8.99 -45.25
C LEU A 517 -7.81 7.98 -45.58
N ASN A 518 -8.13 6.84 -46.22
CA ASN A 518 -7.16 5.76 -46.47
C ASN A 518 -6.24 5.97 -47.69
N GLU A 519 -6.55 6.90 -48.59
CA GLU A 519 -5.72 7.13 -49.80
C GLU A 519 -4.50 8.03 -49.55
N ALA A 520 -4.44 8.73 -48.41
CA ALA A 520 -3.33 9.62 -48.08
C ALA A 520 -2.09 8.87 -47.52
N ALA A 521 -2.29 7.76 -46.79
CA ALA A 521 -1.19 7.03 -46.16
C ALA A 521 -0.37 6.17 -47.13
N GLN A 522 -0.96 5.70 -48.23
CA GLN A 522 -0.23 4.91 -49.24
C GLN A 522 0.65 5.78 -50.16
N LYS A 523 0.39 7.08 -50.29
CA LYS A 523 1.20 7.98 -51.13
C LYS A 523 2.49 8.45 -50.45
N SER A 524 2.56 8.43 -49.11
CA SER A 524 3.76 8.84 -48.36
C SER A 524 4.82 7.75 -48.25
N GLU A 525 4.48 6.47 -48.35
CA GLU A 525 5.48 5.39 -48.32
C GLU A 525 6.19 5.19 -49.67
N THR A 526 5.55 5.52 -50.80
CA THR A 526 6.17 5.41 -52.13
C THR A 526 7.19 6.51 -52.39
N THR A 527 6.99 7.71 -51.85
CA THR A 527 7.92 8.85 -52.04
C THR A 527 9.21 8.68 -51.23
N VAL A 528 9.16 8.03 -50.05
CA VAL A 528 10.36 7.81 -49.22
C VAL A 528 11.26 6.68 -49.76
N LYS A 529 10.75 5.78 -50.61
CA LYS A 529 11.55 4.72 -51.24
C LYS A 529 12.19 5.12 -52.57
N GLU A 530 11.79 6.22 -53.19
CA GLU A 530 12.42 6.73 -54.42
C GLU A 530 13.57 7.72 -54.15
N GLU A 531 13.76 8.18 -52.90
CA GLU A 531 14.85 9.09 -52.50
C GLU A 531 15.89 8.46 -51.53
N ALA A 532 15.97 7.13 -51.45
CA ALA A 532 16.95 6.40 -50.63
C ALA A 532 17.95 5.58 -51.46
#